data_AF-A0A8T7LMB4-F1
#
_entry.id   AF-A0A8T7LMB4-F1
#
_cell.length_a   1.000
_cell.length_b   1.000
_cell.length_c   1.000
_cell.angle_alpha   90.00
_cell.angle_beta   90.00
_cell.angle_gamma   90.00
#
_symmetry.space_group_name_H-M   'P 1'
#
loop_
_entity.id
_entity.type
_entity.pdbx_description
1 polymer ?
#
loop_
_entity_poly.entity_id
_entity_poly.type
_entity_poly.pdbx_seq_one_letter_code
_entity_poly.pdbx_strand_id
1 'polypeptide(L)'
;MPRKRPFSVTIILVMVLIHTAWGAARLLATLRSWRVLNEFESGLGAWYLAATGAGWSIAGGVLLSGILRKRKWASVVFVPFASISLLEYWLERIFFETSRSNLPFAAACSVLIAAAVWILTNLPGTQSYFAKSEEHEQPDEKSNSARETS
;
A
#
# COMPACT_ATOMS: atom_id res chain seq x y z
N MET A 1 -3.85 29.11 -7.46
CA MET A 1 -2.52 28.48 -7.57
C MET A 1 -2.64 27.02 -7.18
N PRO A 2 -2.22 26.04 -8.00
CA PRO A 2 -2.29 24.64 -7.62
C PRO A 2 -1.42 24.43 -6.38
N ARG A 3 -2.03 24.06 -5.24
CA ARG A 3 -1.30 23.73 -4.01
C ARG A 3 -0.36 22.58 -4.33
N LYS A 4 0.96 22.85 -4.29
CA LYS A 4 2.00 21.84 -4.48
C LYS A 4 1.73 20.68 -3.52
N ARG A 5 1.58 19.47 -4.07
CA ARG A 5 1.55 18.26 -3.23
C ARG A 5 2.90 18.17 -2.51
N PRO A 6 2.94 17.94 -1.20
CA PRO A 6 4.20 17.79 -0.49
C PRO A 6 4.94 16.57 -1.05
N PHE A 7 6.26 16.70 -1.18
CA PHE A 7 7.12 15.67 -1.78
C PHE A 7 6.92 14.31 -1.12
N SER A 8 6.72 14.27 0.21
CA SER A 8 6.45 13.05 0.98
C SER A 8 5.20 12.31 0.52
N VAL A 9 4.12 13.02 0.17
CA VAL A 9 2.89 12.40 -0.36
C VAL A 9 3.12 11.82 -1.75
N THR A 10 3.95 12.46 -2.57
CA THR A 10 4.36 11.92 -3.87
C THR A 10 5.15 10.63 -3.69
N ILE A 11 6.09 10.58 -2.72
CA ILE A 11 6.83 9.34 -2.43
C ILE A 11 5.88 8.23 -1.98
N ILE A 12 4.97 8.51 -1.03
CA ILE A 12 3.96 7.54 -0.57
C ILE A 12 3.13 7.03 -1.76
N LEU A 13 2.67 7.93 -2.63
CA LEU A 13 1.90 7.58 -3.83
C LEU A 13 2.70 6.65 -4.75
N VAL A 14 3.97 6.96 -5.00
CA VAL A 14 4.85 6.14 -5.85
C VAL A 14 5.09 4.77 -5.22
N MET A 15 5.30 4.69 -3.91
CA MET A 15 5.45 3.41 -3.20
C MET A 15 4.20 2.54 -3.35
N VAL A 16 3.01 3.12 -3.14
CA VAL A 16 1.74 2.40 -3.31
C VAL A 16 1.54 1.97 -4.77
N LEU A 17 1.91 2.81 -5.73
CA LEU A 17 1.78 2.49 -7.15
C LEU A 17 2.69 1.32 -7.55
N ILE A 18 3.95 1.36 -7.15
CA ILE A 18 4.91 0.26 -7.39
C ILE A 18 4.39 -1.03 -6.75
N HIS A 19 3.90 -0.95 -5.51
CA HIS A 19 3.38 -2.13 -4.81
C HIS A 19 2.12 -2.70 -5.50
N THR A 20 1.22 -1.82 -5.97
CA THR A 20 0.02 -2.22 -6.72
C THR A 20 0.38 -2.88 -8.05
N ALA A 21 1.33 -2.28 -8.78
CA ALA A 21 1.82 -2.82 -10.04
C ALA A 21 2.51 -4.17 -9.83
N TRP A 22 3.26 -4.33 -8.73
CA TRP A 22 3.86 -5.59 -8.34
C TRP A 22 2.80 -6.68 -8.06
N GLY A 23 1.78 -6.37 -7.26
CA GLY A 23 0.66 -7.28 -7.02
C GLY A 23 -0.05 -7.70 -8.31
N ALA A 24 -0.29 -6.75 -9.22
CA ALA A 24 -0.95 -7.01 -10.49
C ALA A 24 -0.08 -7.87 -11.42
N ALA A 25 1.23 -7.58 -11.49
CA ALA A 25 2.18 -8.40 -12.22
C ALA A 25 2.25 -9.83 -11.67
N ARG A 26 2.24 -9.99 -10.34
CA ARG A 26 2.21 -11.29 -9.67
C ARG A 26 0.95 -12.07 -10.03
N LEU A 27 -0.21 -11.44 -9.97
CA LEU A 27 -1.49 -12.06 -10.37
C LEU A 27 -1.46 -12.48 -11.84
N LEU A 28 -1.04 -11.60 -12.74
CA LEU A 28 -0.98 -11.88 -14.17
C LEU A 28 0.00 -13.01 -14.49
N ALA A 29 1.18 -13.01 -13.88
CA ALA A 29 2.18 -14.07 -14.03
C ALA A 29 1.64 -15.42 -13.55
N THR A 30 0.89 -15.43 -12.44
CA THR A 30 0.26 -16.62 -11.88
C THR A 30 -0.83 -17.16 -12.79
N LEU A 31 -1.72 -16.29 -13.31
CA LEU A 31 -2.77 -16.69 -14.24
C LEU A 31 -2.18 -17.23 -15.55
N ARG A 32 -1.13 -16.59 -16.08
CA ARG A 32 -0.45 -17.04 -17.30
C ARG A 32 0.21 -18.41 -17.12
N SER A 33 0.78 -18.66 -15.95
CA SER A 33 1.57 -19.86 -15.66
C SER A 33 0.81 -20.90 -14.83
N TRP A 34 -0.52 -20.74 -14.71
CA TRP A 34 -1.35 -21.49 -13.77
C TRP A 34 -1.19 -23.01 -13.88
N ARG A 35 -1.16 -23.54 -15.11
CA ARG A 35 -0.96 -24.97 -15.36
C ARG A 35 0.43 -25.45 -14.91
N VAL A 36 1.47 -24.67 -15.20
CA VAL A 36 2.86 -25.00 -14.84
C VAL A 36 3.02 -25.02 -13.32
N LEU A 37 2.46 -24.04 -12.61
CA LEU A 37 2.56 -24.00 -11.15
C LEU A 37 1.83 -25.19 -10.49
N ASN A 38 0.69 -25.60 -11.03
CA ASN A 38 -0.04 -26.76 -10.53
C ASN A 38 0.64 -28.09 -10.86
N GLU A 39 1.33 -28.18 -11.99
CA GLU A 39 2.01 -29.41 -12.43
C GLU A 39 3.30 -29.68 -11.65
N PHE A 40 4.05 -28.63 -11.28
CA PHE A 40 5.32 -28.77 -10.58
C PHE A 40 5.23 -28.62 -9.06
N GLU A 41 4.02 -28.59 -8.48
CA GLU A 41 3.76 -28.31 -7.06
C GLU A 41 4.69 -27.20 -6.52
N SER A 42 4.69 -26.05 -7.22
CA SER A 42 5.59 -24.95 -6.87
C SER A 42 5.48 -24.62 -5.38
N GLY A 43 6.62 -24.44 -4.70
CA GLY A 43 6.66 -24.26 -3.24
C GLY A 43 5.65 -23.23 -2.74
N LEU A 44 5.44 -22.15 -3.49
CA LEU A 44 4.28 -21.27 -3.36
C LEU A 44 3.17 -21.75 -4.30
N GLY A 45 2.08 -22.30 -3.75
CA GLY A 45 0.97 -22.80 -4.56
C GLY A 45 0.33 -21.70 -5.42
N ALA A 46 -0.13 -22.06 -6.64
CA ALA A 46 -0.72 -21.12 -7.59
C ALA A 46 -1.87 -20.29 -6.98
N TRP A 47 -2.69 -20.92 -6.13
CA TRP A 47 -3.81 -20.27 -5.45
C TRP A 47 -3.33 -19.15 -4.50
N TYR A 48 -2.22 -19.37 -3.79
CA TYR A 48 -1.69 -18.40 -2.83
C TYR A 48 -1.18 -17.16 -3.58
N LEU A 49 -0.38 -17.37 -4.63
CA LEU A 49 0.18 -16.28 -5.44
C LEU A 49 -0.90 -15.45 -6.13
N ALA A 50 -1.98 -16.09 -6.55
CA ALA A 50 -3.13 -15.40 -7.13
C ALA A 50 -3.91 -14.62 -6.08
N ALA A 51 -4.18 -15.23 -4.91
CA ALA A 51 -4.91 -14.58 -3.82
C ALA A 51 -4.15 -13.36 -3.28
N THR A 52 -2.84 -13.49 -3.01
CA THR A 52 -2.03 -12.37 -2.53
C THR A 52 -1.81 -11.32 -3.60
N GLY A 53 -1.55 -11.71 -4.85
CA GLY A 53 -1.44 -10.77 -5.98
C GLY A 53 -2.72 -9.94 -6.18
N ALA A 54 -3.89 -10.58 -6.16
CA ALA A 54 -5.18 -9.89 -6.23
C ALA A 54 -5.43 -9.01 -5.00
N GLY A 55 -5.16 -9.53 -3.80
CA GLY A 55 -5.29 -8.80 -2.54
C GLY A 55 -4.50 -7.50 -2.54
N TRP A 56 -3.21 -7.55 -2.90
CA TRP A 56 -2.35 -6.37 -2.98
C TRP A 56 -2.76 -5.39 -4.08
N SER A 57 -3.22 -5.90 -5.22
CA SER A 57 -3.74 -5.05 -6.30
C SER A 57 -4.96 -4.24 -5.86
N ILE A 58 -5.90 -4.91 -5.17
CA ILE A 58 -7.12 -4.28 -4.67
C ILE A 58 -6.79 -3.31 -3.53
N ALA A 59 -6.04 -3.76 -2.52
CA ALA A 59 -5.66 -2.94 -1.39
C ALA A 59 -4.86 -1.70 -1.81
N GLY A 60 -3.90 -1.88 -2.72
CA GLY A 60 -3.11 -0.80 -3.30
C GLY A 60 -3.96 0.17 -4.11
N GLY A 61 -4.91 -0.32 -4.91
CA GLY A 61 -5.86 0.53 -5.66
C GLY A 61 -6.80 1.33 -4.75
N VAL A 62 -7.33 0.71 -3.69
CA VAL A 62 -8.16 1.38 -2.67
C VAL A 62 -7.36 2.49 -1.98
N LEU A 63 -6.12 2.19 -1.57
CA LEU A 63 -5.25 3.16 -0.92
C LEU A 63 -4.84 4.29 -1.86
N LEU A 64 -4.53 3.98 -3.13
CA LEU A 64 -4.23 4.96 -4.17
C LEU A 64 -5.41 5.92 -4.37
N SER A 65 -6.63 5.39 -4.45
CA SER A 65 -7.85 6.19 -4.51
C SER A 65 -8.01 7.09 -3.28
N GLY A 66 -7.73 6.56 -2.08
CA GLY A 66 -7.71 7.33 -0.83
C GLY A 66 -6.73 8.50 -0.86
N ILE A 67 -5.50 8.27 -1.32
CA ILE A 67 -4.46 9.31 -1.43
C ILE A 67 -4.84 10.37 -2.47
N LEU A 68 -5.33 9.94 -3.64
CA LEU A 68 -5.75 10.85 -4.72
C LEU A 68 -6.94 11.73 -4.31
N ARG A 69 -7.89 11.15 -3.55
CA ARG A 69 -9.03 11.86 -2.95
C ARG A 69 -8.67 12.59 -1.65
N LYS A 70 -7.40 12.56 -1.23
CA LYS A 70 -6.89 13.25 -0.02
C LYS A 70 -7.62 12.84 1.26
N ARG A 71 -8.04 11.59 1.37
CA ARG A 71 -8.77 11.09 2.55
C ARG A 71 -7.82 10.87 3.72
N LYS A 72 -8.21 11.27 4.94
CA LYS A 72 -7.38 11.10 6.16
C LYS A 72 -7.07 9.65 6.48
N TRP A 73 -8.01 8.74 6.24
CA TRP A 73 -7.80 7.32 6.48
C TRP A 73 -6.63 6.75 5.66
N ALA A 74 -6.26 7.39 4.53
CA ALA A 74 -5.17 6.91 3.70
C ALA A 74 -3.79 7.01 4.40
N SER A 75 -3.55 8.03 5.23
CA SER A 75 -2.30 8.11 5.99
C SER A 75 -2.24 7.07 7.11
N VAL A 76 -3.38 6.80 7.74
CA VAL A 76 -3.51 5.83 8.83
C VAL A 76 -3.37 4.41 8.31
N VAL A 77 -3.97 4.11 7.15
CA VAL A 77 -3.97 2.76 6.55
C VAL A 77 -2.66 2.46 5.80
N PHE A 78 -1.89 3.47 5.39
CA PHE A 78 -0.60 3.22 4.73
C PHE A 78 0.42 2.50 5.61
N VAL A 79 0.48 2.82 6.92
CA VAL A 79 1.39 2.13 7.86
C VAL A 79 1.09 0.64 7.98
N PRO A 80 -0.14 0.18 8.33
CA PRO A 80 -0.44 -1.24 8.39
C PRO A 80 -0.32 -1.91 7.01
N PHE A 81 -0.66 -1.23 5.92
CA PHE A 81 -0.45 -1.74 4.57
C PHE A 81 1.02 -2.11 4.31
N ALA A 82 1.94 -1.19 4.61
CA ALA A 82 3.38 -1.43 4.47
C ALA A 82 3.89 -2.50 5.44
N SER A 83 3.42 -2.51 6.68
CA SER A 83 3.81 -3.52 7.68
C SER A 83 3.38 -4.93 7.29
N ILE A 84 2.15 -5.11 6.80
CA ILE A 84 1.64 -6.40 6.33
C ILE A 84 2.41 -6.84 5.08
N SER A 85 2.71 -5.92 4.17
CA SER A 85 3.52 -6.21 2.98
C SER A 85 4.92 -6.73 3.36
N LEU A 86 5.54 -6.10 4.36
CA LEU A 86 6.85 -6.49 4.85
C LEU A 86 6.81 -7.84 5.58
N LEU A 87 5.75 -8.09 6.35
CA LEU A 87 5.53 -9.36 7.02
C LEU A 87 5.37 -10.50 6.00
N GLU A 88 4.53 -10.31 4.98
CA GLU A 88 4.37 -11.29 3.90
C GLU A 88 5.69 -11.58 3.21
N TYR A 89 6.47 -10.54 2.88
CA TYR A 89 7.80 -10.72 2.30
C TYR A 89 8.70 -11.62 3.16
N TRP A 90 8.75 -11.40 4.47
CA TRP A 90 9.55 -12.22 5.38
C TRP A 90 9.03 -13.64 5.53
N LEU A 91 7.70 -13.83 5.57
CA LEU A 91 7.09 -15.15 5.56
C LEU A 91 7.48 -15.91 4.30
N GLU A 92 7.33 -15.29 3.13
CA GLU A 92 7.65 -15.94 1.87
C GLU A 92 9.13 -16.36 1.81
N ARG A 93 9.99 -15.46 2.25
CA ARG A 93 11.44 -15.67 2.32
C ARG A 93 11.86 -16.78 3.29
N ILE A 94 11.23 -16.86 4.47
CA ILE A 94 11.56 -17.86 5.49
C ILE A 94 11.01 -19.24 5.14
N PHE A 95 9.87 -19.32 4.45
CA PHE A 95 9.23 -20.61 4.18
C PHE A 95 9.55 -21.18 2.79
N PHE A 96 9.77 -20.33 1.78
CA PHE A 96 9.85 -20.81 0.39
C PHE A 96 11.19 -20.50 -0.31
N GLU A 97 12.01 -19.61 0.22
CA GLU A 97 13.33 -19.33 -0.36
C GLU A 97 14.39 -20.30 0.20
N THR A 98 14.94 -21.14 -0.70
CA THR A 98 15.92 -22.20 -0.39
C THR A 98 17.35 -21.68 -0.22
N SER A 99 17.71 -20.55 -0.83
CA SER A 99 19.04 -19.93 -0.69
C SER A 99 18.92 -18.54 -0.07
N ARG A 100 19.54 -18.35 1.11
CA ARG A 100 19.37 -17.14 1.93
C ARG A 100 20.69 -16.37 2.14
N SER A 101 21.50 -16.29 1.09
CA SER A 101 22.85 -15.73 1.16
C SER A 101 22.91 -14.25 1.60
N ASN A 102 21.84 -13.48 1.37
CA ASN A 102 21.78 -12.04 1.65
C ASN A 102 20.81 -11.64 2.79
N LEU A 103 20.59 -12.52 3.77
CA LEU A 103 19.75 -12.23 4.95
C LEU A 103 20.05 -10.90 5.65
N PRO A 104 21.31 -10.58 6.05
CA PRO A 104 21.57 -9.34 6.78
C PRO A 104 21.30 -8.09 5.94
N PHE A 105 21.56 -8.16 4.63
CA PHE A 105 21.25 -7.09 3.70
C PHE A 105 19.74 -6.86 3.59
N ALA A 106 18.96 -7.94 3.46
CA ALA A 106 17.50 -7.85 3.40
C ALA A 106 16.89 -7.31 4.70
N ALA A 107 17.44 -7.69 5.86
CA ALA A 107 17.05 -7.14 7.16
C ALA A 107 17.34 -5.64 7.24
N ALA A 108 18.53 -5.21 6.83
CA ALA A 108 18.89 -3.79 6.79
C ALA A 108 17.94 -2.98 5.88
N CYS A 109 17.68 -3.47 4.66
CA CYS A 109 16.71 -2.84 3.76
C CYS A 109 15.29 -2.78 4.37
N SER A 110 14.85 -3.83 5.06
CA SER A 110 13.55 -3.87 5.73
C SER A 110 13.43 -2.80 6.81
N VAL A 111 14.47 -2.64 7.63
CA VAL A 111 14.54 -1.59 8.66
C VAL A 111 14.52 -0.20 8.03
N LEU A 112 15.28 0.01 6.94
CA LEU A 112 15.28 1.28 6.22
C LEU A 112 13.91 1.62 5.63
N ILE A 113 13.21 0.65 5.05
CA ILE A 113 11.86 0.83 4.52
C ILE A 113 10.88 1.17 5.66
N ALA A 114 10.94 0.43 6.77
CA ALA A 114 10.08 0.71 7.92
C ALA A 114 10.31 2.11 8.50
N ALA A 115 11.59 2.51 8.64
CA ALA A 115 11.95 3.85 9.07
C ALA A 115 11.47 4.93 8.09
N ALA A 116 11.64 4.70 6.78
CA ALA A 116 11.17 5.62 5.74
C ALA A 116 9.64 5.77 5.79
N VAL A 117 8.88 4.67 5.90
CA VAL A 117 7.43 4.70 6.04
C VAL A 117 7.02 5.51 7.27
N TRP A 118 7.64 5.23 8.42
CA TRP A 118 7.38 5.94 9.67
C TRP A 118 7.65 7.44 9.55
N ILE A 119 8.80 7.84 9.01
CA ILE A 119 9.16 9.24 8.83
C ILE A 119 8.17 9.91 7.88
N LEU A 120 7.91 9.31 6.70
CA LEU A 120 7.05 9.91 5.68
C LEU A 120 5.62 10.15 6.15
N THR A 121 5.06 9.28 6.98
CA THR A 121 3.70 9.45 7.53
C THR A 121 3.65 10.43 8.70
N ASN A 122 4.72 10.57 9.47
CA ASN A 122 4.80 11.50 10.60
C ASN A 122 5.30 12.90 10.23
N LEU A 123 5.73 13.12 8.98
CA LEU A 123 6.10 14.46 8.52
C LEU A 123 4.92 15.43 8.57
N PRO A 124 5.11 16.67 9.07
CA PRO A 124 4.04 17.65 9.23
C PRO A 124 3.40 18.03 7.89
N GLY A 125 4.16 17.98 6.79
CA GLY A 125 3.63 18.20 5.44
C GLY A 125 2.61 17.15 5.01
N THR A 126 2.83 15.88 5.37
CA THR A 126 1.90 14.78 5.07
C THR A 126 0.62 14.93 5.91
N GLN A 127 0.78 15.16 7.21
CA GLN A 127 -0.35 15.36 8.13
C GLN A 127 -1.20 16.57 7.73
N SER A 128 -0.56 17.71 7.41
CA SER A 128 -1.26 18.92 6.96
C SER A 128 -2.02 18.72 5.64
N TYR A 129 -1.46 17.95 4.71
CA TYR A 129 -2.12 17.67 3.42
C TYR A 129 -3.43 16.90 3.58
N PHE A 130 -3.47 15.91 4.48
CA PHE A 130 -4.67 15.15 4.80
C PHE A 130 -5.59 15.88 5.80
N ALA A 131 -5.05 16.71 6.69
CA ALA A 131 -5.81 17.56 7.61
C ALA A 131 -6.68 18.59 6.86
N LYS A 132 -6.08 19.26 5.87
CA LYS A 132 -6.66 20.40 5.16
C LYS A 132 -7.77 20.03 4.16
N SER A 133 -7.83 18.77 3.73
CA SER A 133 -8.89 18.28 2.83
C SER A 133 -10.24 18.14 3.54
N GLU A 134 -10.29 17.73 4.80
CA GLU A 134 -11.56 17.62 5.54
C GLU A 134 -12.20 18.99 5.80
N GLU A 135 -11.39 20.01 6.09
CA GLU A 135 -11.91 21.36 6.35
C GLU A 135 -12.64 21.95 5.13
N HIS A 136 -12.31 21.47 3.91
CA HIS A 136 -13.00 21.87 2.67
C HIS A 136 -14.15 20.92 2.31
N GLU A 137 -14.28 19.75 2.96
CA GLU A 137 -15.38 18.78 2.74
C GLU A 137 -16.53 18.98 3.75
N GLN A 138 -16.25 19.54 4.94
CA GLN A 138 -17.26 19.89 5.96
C GLN A 138 -18.17 21.12 5.74
N PRO A 139 -17.97 22.05 4.78
CA PRO A 139 -18.86 23.22 4.68
C PRO A 139 -20.31 22.89 4.32
N ASP A 140 -20.56 21.83 3.57
CA ASP A 140 -21.89 21.54 3.02
C ASP A 140 -22.75 20.62 3.90
N GLU A 141 -22.14 19.77 4.73
CA GLU A 141 -22.89 18.81 5.56
C GLU A 141 -23.61 19.51 6.74
N LYS A 142 -22.98 20.52 7.36
CA LYS A 142 -23.61 21.34 8.41
C LYS A 142 -24.69 22.28 7.88
N SER A 143 -24.60 22.70 6.61
CA SER A 143 -25.61 23.55 5.98
C SER A 143 -26.89 22.77 5.65
N ASN A 144 -26.77 21.50 5.22
CA ASN A 144 -27.93 20.67 4.92
C ASN A 144 -28.60 20.12 6.18
N SER A 145 -27.83 19.71 7.21
CA SER A 145 -28.42 19.24 8.46
C SER A 145 -29.21 20.33 9.19
N ALA A 146 -28.83 21.60 9.04
CA ALA A 146 -29.56 22.74 9.62
C ALA A 146 -30.85 23.10 8.86
N ARG A 147 -30.98 22.68 7.59
CA ARG A 147 -32.14 22.95 6.73
C ARG A 147 -33.21 21.87 6.82
N GLU A 148 -32.85 20.63 7.17
CA GLU A 148 -33.81 19.53 7.34
C GLU A 148 -34.50 19.54 8.72
N THR A 149 -34.03 20.37 9.66
CA THR A 149 -34.59 20.50 11.01
C THR A 149 -35.46 21.75 11.22
N SER A 150 -35.75 22.52 10.17
CA SER A 150 -36.63 23.72 10.20
C SER A 150 -37.90 23.50 9.41
#